data_AF-A0A973STQ4-F1
#
_entry.id   AF-A0A973STQ4-F1
#
_cell.length_a   1.000
_cell.length_b   1.000
_cell.length_c   1.000
_cell.angle_alpha   90.00
_cell.angle_beta   90.00
_cell.angle_gamma   90.00
#
_symmetry.space_group_name_H-M   'P 1'
#
loop_
_entity.id
_entity.type
_entity.pdbx_description
1 polymer ?
#
loop_
_entity_poly.entity_id
_entity_poly.type
_entity_poly.pdbx_seq_one_letter_code
_entity_poly.pdbx_strand_id
1 'polypeptide(L)'
;MDMPVEAPPEEPEEPGEPKASRLTTIVLTVSLVLVVAVAGVLGTVAVLMTRSPDTPLLGGAPPHRLAVPIHFAPVKETKAAPCPGEPAVLDEGQTTCYLLEDGVTVSAVQRIEAIRDKDGSYSVRIAVAPVFKQRLVSLIDELQPAQRQVAIVLAPEGEQTPKTVLAAPVVTQSMDGDSMSVAGFSKEEADALVTRLLGTPADTGTPPSQPSDPAQQQPPATPPTTGPGTTGTTGTTGTTGTTGTTGTTGTTGTTGQTAPANGSRPLDKRYASCKEAQAAGDGPYSQGTHEEYSWYPDLDHNGVACNSGDIR
;
A
#
# COMPACT_ATOMS: atom_id res chain seq x y z
N MET A 1 27.24 20.65 112.88
CA MET A 1 27.82 21.38 111.73
C MET A 1 27.49 20.52 110.53
N ASP A 2 26.35 20.78 109.91
CA ASP A 2 25.93 20.11 108.68
C ASP A 2 25.39 21.22 107.77
N MET A 3 26.23 21.66 106.84
CA MET A 3 25.82 22.55 105.76
C MET A 3 25.30 21.68 104.61
N PRO A 4 24.16 22.03 103.99
CA PRO A 4 23.71 21.35 102.79
C PRO A 4 24.66 21.67 101.63
N VAL A 5 25.13 20.63 100.95
CA VAL A 5 25.94 20.72 99.73
C VAL A 5 25.07 21.29 98.60
N GLU A 6 25.49 22.44 98.10
CA GLU A 6 24.92 23.12 96.94
C GLU A 6 25.25 22.32 95.66
N ALA A 7 24.25 22.06 94.83
CA ALA A 7 24.41 21.38 93.55
C ALA A 7 25.05 22.34 92.52
N PRO A 8 25.92 21.85 91.61
CA PRO A 8 26.54 22.69 90.59
C PRO A 8 25.52 23.09 89.49
N PRO A 9 25.76 24.20 88.76
CA PRO A 9 24.82 24.71 87.76
C PRO A 9 24.79 23.83 86.51
N GLU A 10 23.59 23.63 85.95
CA GLU A 10 23.37 22.95 84.66
C GLU A 10 23.93 23.81 83.50
N GLU A 11 24.77 23.20 82.66
CA GLU A 11 25.25 23.78 81.40
C GLU A 11 24.11 23.82 80.37
N PRO A 12 24.05 24.84 79.49
CA PRO A 12 23.00 24.95 78.48
C PRO A 12 23.18 23.88 77.39
N GLU A 13 22.12 23.10 77.15
CA GLU A 13 22.08 22.10 76.08
C GLU A 13 22.40 22.73 74.71
N GLU A 14 23.42 22.20 74.03
CA GLU A 14 23.72 22.56 72.65
C GLU A 14 22.51 22.24 71.74
N PRO A 15 22.18 23.11 70.76
CA PRO A 15 21.07 22.86 69.84
C PRO A 15 21.37 21.61 69.02
N GLY A 16 20.60 20.54 69.22
CA GLY A 16 20.74 19.30 68.49
C GLY A 16 20.71 19.52 66.97
N GLU A 17 21.74 19.02 66.28
CA GLU A 17 21.80 19.00 64.82
C GLU A 17 20.48 18.49 64.22
N PRO A 18 19.91 19.17 63.21
CA PRO A 18 18.68 18.70 62.58
C PRO A 18 18.97 17.41 61.81
N LYS A 19 18.71 16.26 62.46
CA LYS A 19 18.71 14.97 61.79
C LYS A 19 17.52 14.94 60.83
N ALA A 20 17.77 15.27 59.56
CA ALA A 20 16.84 15.00 58.49
C ALA A 20 16.39 13.53 58.58
N SER A 21 15.10 13.31 58.78
CA SER A 21 14.54 11.98 58.90
C SER A 21 14.95 11.17 57.67
N ARG A 22 15.54 9.99 57.89
CA ARG A 22 16.00 9.09 56.81
C ARG A 22 14.87 8.82 55.79
N LEU A 23 13.63 8.87 56.25
CA LEU A 23 12.42 8.76 55.42
C LEU A 23 12.30 9.92 54.40
N THR A 24 12.55 11.16 54.82
CA THR A 24 12.51 12.32 53.92
C THR A 24 13.63 12.27 52.89
N THR A 25 14.83 11.85 53.29
CA THR A 25 15.96 11.67 52.36
C THR A 25 15.67 10.57 51.34
N ILE A 26 15.08 9.45 51.77
CA ILE A 26 14.66 8.35 50.88
C ILE A 26 13.58 8.82 49.90
N VAL A 27 12.55 9.52 50.38
CA VAL A 27 11.46 10.03 49.51
C VAL A 27 12.01 11.02 48.48
N LEU A 28 12.92 11.92 48.88
CA LEU A 28 13.54 12.87 47.96
C LEU A 28 14.44 12.18 46.93
N THR A 29 15.22 11.16 47.33
CA THR A 29 16.05 10.41 46.38
C THR A 29 15.20 9.60 45.41
N VAL A 30 14.14 8.91 45.87
CA VAL A 30 13.22 8.18 45.00
C VAL A 30 12.50 9.12 44.04
N SER A 31 12.04 10.28 44.52
CA SER A 31 11.39 11.28 43.67
C SER A 31 12.33 11.85 42.63
N LEU A 32 13.59 12.14 43.00
CA LEU A 32 14.62 12.60 42.06
C LEU A 32 14.92 11.54 40.99
N VAL A 33 15.10 10.28 41.38
CA VAL A 33 15.35 9.18 40.45
C VAL A 33 14.17 9.02 39.48
N LEU A 34 12.94 9.11 39.97
CA LEU A 34 11.75 9.03 39.14
C LEU A 34 11.69 10.19 38.12
N VAL A 35 11.97 11.42 38.55
CA VAL A 35 12.01 12.59 37.65
C VAL A 35 13.10 12.44 36.60
N VAL A 36 14.30 12.00 36.96
CA VAL A 36 15.40 11.78 36.01
C VAL A 36 15.06 10.66 35.03
N ALA A 37 14.41 9.58 35.49
CA ALA A 37 13.97 8.50 34.62
C ALA A 37 12.90 8.98 33.62
N VAL A 38 11.89 9.71 34.08
CA VAL A 38 10.82 10.24 33.22
C VAL A 38 11.38 11.28 32.23
N ALA A 39 12.24 12.19 32.68
CA ALA A 39 12.87 13.18 31.80
C ALA A 39 13.83 12.54 30.78
N GLY A 40 14.57 11.50 31.19
CA GLY A 40 15.42 10.71 30.29
C GLY A 40 14.61 10.00 29.20
N VAL A 41 13.48 9.40 29.56
CA VAL A 41 12.56 8.76 28.60
C VAL A 41 11.93 9.80 27.67
N LEU A 42 11.53 10.96 28.17
CA LEU A 42 10.99 12.03 27.31
C LEU A 42 12.06 12.60 26.35
N GLY A 43 13.31 12.70 26.80
CA GLY A 43 14.43 13.13 25.95
C GLY A 43 14.71 12.16 24.80
N THR A 44 14.67 10.84 25.04
CA THR A 44 14.85 9.86 23.96
C THR A 44 13.67 9.83 22.98
N VAL A 45 12.44 10.06 23.46
CA VAL A 45 11.25 10.20 22.59
C VAL A 45 11.39 11.42 21.68
N ALA A 46 11.84 12.58 22.20
CA ALA A 46 12.06 13.78 21.39
C ALA A 46 13.15 13.57 20.32
N VAL A 47 14.23 12.86 20.64
CA VAL A 47 15.29 12.53 19.67
C VAL A 47 14.79 11.53 18.61
N LEU A 48 13.96 10.55 18.99
CA LEU A 48 13.30 9.62 18.05
C LEU A 48 12.34 10.34 17.10
N MET A 49 11.58 11.32 17.59
CA MET A 49 10.66 12.12 16.78
C MET A 49 11.35 12.91 15.67
N THR A 50 12.61 13.28 15.85
CA THR A 50 13.38 14.01 14.82
C THR A 50 14.07 13.11 13.80
N ARG A 51 14.25 11.81 14.10
CA ARG A 51 14.95 10.85 13.22
C ARG A 51 14.01 9.99 12.37
N SER A 52 12.73 9.86 12.74
CA SER A 52 11.79 8.95 12.06
C SER A 52 10.35 9.48 12.14
N PRO A 53 9.95 10.43 11.29
CA PRO A 53 8.60 10.99 11.27
C PRO A 53 7.51 9.95 10.90
N ASP A 54 7.91 8.82 10.31
CA ASP A 54 6.99 7.75 9.87
C ASP A 54 6.77 6.64 10.89
N THR A 55 7.29 6.79 12.12
CA THR A 55 7.00 5.83 13.20
C THR A 55 5.68 6.22 13.87
N PRO A 56 4.59 5.46 13.69
CA PRO A 56 3.34 5.77 14.37
C PRO A 56 3.55 5.65 15.88
N LEU A 57 3.14 6.70 16.59
CA LEU A 57 3.22 6.91 18.04
C LEU A 57 2.66 5.77 18.92
N LEU A 58 1.98 4.80 18.32
CA LEU A 58 1.24 3.71 18.97
C LEU A 58 1.73 2.30 18.59
N GLY A 59 2.93 2.16 17.99
CA GLY A 59 3.67 0.89 18.01
C GLY A 59 3.24 -0.21 17.04
N GLY A 60 2.64 0.14 15.90
CA GLY A 60 2.42 -0.80 14.79
C GLY A 60 3.61 -0.84 13.82
N ALA A 61 3.91 -2.01 13.25
CA ALA A 61 4.82 -2.08 12.10
C ALA A 61 4.22 -1.26 10.94
N PRO A 62 5.02 -0.46 10.21
CA PRO A 62 4.50 0.31 9.09
C PRO A 62 3.92 -0.63 8.01
N PRO A 63 2.83 -0.23 7.33
CA PRO A 63 2.31 -0.99 6.20
C PRO A 63 3.38 -1.15 5.12
N HIS A 64 3.43 -2.34 4.52
CA HIS A 64 4.29 -2.64 3.39
C HIS A 64 3.56 -2.26 2.08
N ARG A 65 4.21 -1.47 1.22
CA ARG A 65 3.68 -1.20 -0.12
C ARG A 65 3.82 -2.43 -0.99
N LEU A 66 2.80 -2.70 -1.78
CA LEU A 66 2.84 -3.77 -2.76
C LEU A 66 3.58 -3.30 -4.01
N ALA A 67 4.47 -4.14 -4.54
CA ALA A 67 5.07 -3.92 -5.85
C ALA A 67 4.02 -4.08 -6.96
N VAL A 68 3.03 -4.96 -6.74
CA VAL A 68 1.88 -5.14 -7.63
C VAL A 68 0.60 -4.90 -6.82
N PRO A 69 -0.08 -3.76 -7.03
CA PRO A 69 -1.36 -3.49 -6.40
C PRO A 69 -2.38 -4.59 -6.67
N ILE A 70 -3.22 -4.87 -5.67
CA ILE A 70 -4.31 -5.84 -5.78
C ILE A 70 -5.62 -5.06 -5.92
N HIS A 71 -6.37 -5.31 -6.98
CA HIS A 71 -7.68 -4.73 -7.20
C HIS A 71 -8.77 -5.76 -6.93
N PHE A 72 -9.66 -5.44 -5.99
CA PHE A 72 -10.81 -6.25 -5.62
C PHE A 72 -12.04 -5.69 -6.29
N ALA A 73 -12.64 -6.42 -7.24
CA ALA A 73 -13.78 -5.94 -8.00
C ALA A 73 -14.93 -6.95 -8.02
N PRO A 74 -16.19 -6.52 -7.87
CA PRO A 74 -17.32 -7.39 -8.15
C PRO A 74 -17.26 -7.91 -9.58
N VAL A 75 -17.59 -9.20 -9.75
CA VAL A 75 -17.76 -9.77 -11.10
C VAL A 75 -19.18 -9.49 -11.56
N LYS A 76 -19.30 -8.85 -12.72
CA LYS A 76 -20.57 -8.63 -13.42
C LYS A 76 -20.94 -9.81 -14.30
N GLU A 77 -19.96 -10.34 -15.04
CA GLU A 77 -20.17 -11.43 -15.98
C GLU A 77 -18.86 -12.22 -16.18
N THR A 78 -18.97 -13.51 -16.48
CA THR A 78 -17.84 -14.37 -16.86
C THR A 78 -18.06 -14.93 -18.27
N LYS A 79 -17.06 -14.82 -19.14
CA LYS A 79 -17.09 -15.34 -20.51
C LYS A 79 -15.81 -16.12 -20.82
N ALA A 80 -15.90 -17.11 -21.70
CA ALA A 80 -14.69 -17.76 -22.22
C ALA A 80 -13.86 -16.76 -23.04
N ALA A 81 -12.54 -16.90 -22.99
CA ALA A 81 -11.64 -16.12 -23.83
C ALA A 81 -11.93 -16.33 -25.33
N PRO A 82 -11.70 -15.32 -26.20
CA PRO A 82 -11.03 -14.04 -25.95
C PRO A 82 -11.92 -12.95 -25.33
N CYS A 83 -11.31 -12.01 -24.61
CA CYS A 83 -12.07 -10.97 -23.89
C CYS A 83 -12.68 -9.95 -24.86
N PRO A 84 -13.93 -9.51 -24.63
CA PRO A 84 -14.64 -8.58 -25.51
C PRO A 84 -14.09 -7.14 -25.50
N GLY A 85 -12.99 -6.88 -24.77
CA GLY A 85 -12.44 -5.54 -24.51
C GLY A 85 -12.58 -5.14 -23.04
N GLU A 86 -12.09 -3.96 -22.68
CA GLU A 86 -12.24 -3.41 -21.33
C GLU A 86 -13.73 -3.18 -20.98
N PRO A 87 -14.16 -3.39 -19.72
CA PRO A 87 -13.35 -3.69 -18.53
C PRO A 87 -13.17 -5.21 -18.26
N ALA A 88 -13.21 -6.06 -19.29
CA ALA A 88 -12.99 -7.49 -19.08
C ALA A 88 -11.50 -7.81 -18.88
N VAL A 89 -11.19 -8.49 -17.77
CA VAL A 89 -9.83 -8.90 -17.40
C VAL A 89 -9.70 -10.41 -17.57
N LEU A 90 -8.61 -10.85 -18.19
CA LEU A 90 -8.31 -12.26 -18.42
C LEU A 90 -7.72 -12.90 -17.15
N ASP A 91 -8.04 -14.16 -16.90
CA ASP A 91 -7.40 -14.94 -15.84
C ASP A 91 -5.96 -15.36 -16.17
N GLU A 92 -5.22 -15.76 -15.13
CA GLU A 92 -3.84 -16.25 -15.28
C GLU A 92 -3.76 -17.48 -16.20
N GLY A 93 -4.82 -18.30 -16.24
CA GLY A 93 -4.94 -19.44 -17.13
C GLY A 93 -5.23 -19.11 -18.59
N GLN A 94 -5.51 -17.84 -18.92
CA GLN A 94 -5.90 -17.39 -20.26
C GLN A 94 -7.13 -18.09 -20.84
N THR A 95 -8.06 -18.51 -19.98
CA THR A 95 -9.26 -19.26 -20.34
C THR A 95 -10.54 -18.45 -20.18
N THR A 96 -10.58 -17.56 -19.19
CA THR A 96 -11.81 -16.93 -18.73
C THR A 96 -11.61 -15.43 -18.56
N CYS A 97 -12.53 -14.68 -19.15
CA CYS A 97 -12.62 -13.23 -19.06
C CYS A 97 -13.69 -12.85 -18.05
N TYR A 98 -13.31 -12.03 -17.08
CA TYR A 98 -14.18 -11.51 -16.04
C TYR A 98 -14.50 -10.06 -16.35
N LEU A 99 -15.77 -9.76 -16.61
CA LEU A 99 -16.26 -8.38 -16.70
C LEU A 99 -16.42 -7.85 -15.30
N LEU A 100 -15.62 -6.84 -14.94
CA LEU A 100 -15.53 -6.31 -13.59
C LEU A 100 -16.31 -5.02 -13.43
N GLU A 101 -16.86 -4.81 -12.24
CA GLU A 101 -17.41 -3.53 -11.80
C GLU A 101 -16.34 -2.71 -11.07
N ASP A 102 -16.70 -1.50 -10.65
CA ASP A 102 -15.82 -0.68 -9.83
C ASP A 102 -15.51 -1.37 -8.50
N GLY A 103 -14.23 -1.30 -8.11
CA GLY A 103 -13.68 -2.06 -7.01
C GLY A 103 -12.76 -1.24 -6.11
N VAL A 104 -12.07 -1.94 -5.21
CA VAL A 104 -11.12 -1.37 -4.26
C VAL A 104 -9.71 -1.80 -4.64
N THR A 105 -8.85 -0.83 -4.95
CA THR A 105 -7.41 -1.08 -5.13
C THR A 105 -6.69 -0.96 -3.79
N VAL A 106 -5.97 -2.01 -3.42
CA VAL A 106 -5.09 -2.09 -2.25
C VAL A 106 -3.65 -2.01 -2.76
N SER A 107 -2.95 -0.93 -2.39
CA SER A 107 -1.53 -0.72 -2.72
C SER A 107 -0.60 -0.93 -1.52
N ALA A 108 -1.15 -1.17 -0.32
CA ALA A 108 -0.37 -1.47 0.87
C ALA A 108 -1.09 -2.44 1.81
N VAL A 109 -0.30 -3.28 2.46
CA VAL A 109 -0.73 -4.37 3.33
C VAL A 109 0.02 -4.31 4.65
N GLN A 110 -0.59 -4.78 5.72
CA GLN A 110 0.08 -4.94 6.99
C GLN A 110 1.03 -6.14 6.97
N ARG A 111 0.63 -7.22 6.27
CA ARG A 111 1.36 -8.49 6.20
C ARG A 111 0.80 -9.36 5.06
N ILE A 112 1.67 -10.11 4.38
CA ILE A 112 1.28 -11.16 3.43
C ILE A 112 2.10 -12.41 3.75
N GLU A 113 1.44 -13.54 3.92
CA GLU A 113 2.09 -14.82 4.24
C GLU A 113 1.39 -15.98 3.52
N ALA A 114 2.18 -16.93 3.01
CA ALA A 114 1.68 -18.23 2.57
C ALA A 114 1.47 -19.13 3.80
N ILE A 115 0.26 -19.66 3.96
CA ILE A 115 -0.15 -20.52 5.06
C ILE A 115 -0.54 -21.87 4.48
N ARG A 116 -0.03 -22.95 5.08
CA ARG A 116 -0.43 -24.30 4.71
C ARG A 116 -1.77 -24.63 5.36
N ASP A 117 -2.74 -25.01 4.54
CA ASP A 117 -4.04 -25.48 4.98
C ASP A 117 -4.01 -26.94 5.43
N LYS A 118 -5.06 -27.35 6.14
CA LYS A 118 -5.16 -28.70 6.74
C LYS A 118 -5.21 -29.81 5.70
N ASP A 119 -5.70 -29.52 4.50
CA ASP A 119 -5.76 -30.42 3.35
C ASP A 119 -4.41 -30.55 2.61
N GLY A 120 -3.40 -29.80 3.03
CA GLY A 120 -2.08 -29.78 2.42
C GLY A 120 -1.92 -28.77 1.27
N SER A 121 -3.01 -28.09 0.88
CA SER A 121 -2.94 -26.91 -0.01
C SER A 121 -2.36 -25.70 0.73
N TYR A 122 -2.10 -24.63 0.01
CA TYR A 122 -1.66 -23.35 0.58
C TYR A 122 -2.68 -22.27 0.27
N SER A 123 -2.83 -21.35 1.24
CA SER A 123 -3.54 -20.11 1.09
C SER A 123 -2.62 -18.92 1.33
N VAL A 124 -2.79 -17.86 0.56
CA VAL A 124 -2.07 -16.59 0.80
C VAL A 124 -2.97 -15.71 1.66
N ARG A 125 -2.55 -15.47 2.90
CA ARG A 125 -3.24 -14.58 3.84
C ARG A 125 -2.70 -13.17 3.70
N ILE A 126 -3.59 -12.24 3.37
CA ILE A 126 -3.30 -10.83 3.13
C ILE A 126 -3.97 -10.04 4.26
N ALA A 127 -3.18 -9.49 5.17
CA ALA A 127 -3.65 -8.52 6.15
C ALA A 127 -3.60 -7.11 5.52
N VAL A 128 -4.75 -6.50 5.33
CA VAL A 128 -4.93 -5.23 4.62
C VAL A 128 -4.60 -4.06 5.55
N ALA A 129 -3.95 -3.01 5.02
CA ALA A 129 -3.65 -1.83 5.80
C ALA A 129 -4.94 -1.12 6.28
N PRO A 130 -4.95 -0.48 7.47
CA PRO A 130 -6.16 0.12 8.04
C PRO A 130 -6.88 1.11 7.13
N VAL A 131 -6.14 1.83 6.29
CA VAL A 131 -6.67 2.82 5.33
C VAL A 131 -7.62 2.20 4.31
N PHE A 132 -7.38 0.96 3.89
CA PHE A 132 -8.19 0.27 2.87
C PHE A 132 -9.26 -0.64 3.48
N LYS A 133 -9.15 -0.97 4.77
CA LYS A 133 -10.02 -1.93 5.47
C LYS A 133 -11.50 -1.60 5.32
N GLN A 134 -11.91 -0.37 5.65
CA GLN A 134 -13.34 -0.01 5.63
C GLN A 134 -13.96 -0.12 4.23
N ARG A 135 -13.20 0.23 3.19
CA ARG A 135 -13.64 0.12 1.79
C ARG A 135 -13.81 -1.34 1.38
N LEU A 136 -12.86 -2.20 1.76
CA LEU A 136 -12.93 -3.62 1.43
C LEU A 136 -14.03 -4.35 2.20
N VAL A 137 -14.20 -4.06 3.50
CA VAL A 137 -15.29 -4.62 4.31
C VAL A 137 -16.64 -4.24 3.70
N SER A 138 -16.84 -2.96 3.39
CA SER A 138 -18.07 -2.50 2.74
C SER A 138 -18.35 -3.21 1.42
N LEU A 139 -17.31 -3.43 0.60
CA LEU A 139 -17.43 -4.17 -0.66
C LEU A 139 -17.88 -5.61 -0.41
N ILE A 140 -17.23 -6.31 0.51
CA ILE A 140 -17.54 -7.72 0.82
C ILE A 140 -18.95 -7.87 1.41
N ASP A 141 -19.34 -6.97 2.33
CA ASP A 141 -20.67 -6.98 2.94
C ASP A 141 -21.79 -6.71 1.93
N GLU A 142 -21.52 -5.95 0.87
CA GLU A 142 -22.47 -5.74 -0.23
C GLU A 142 -22.63 -6.99 -1.11
N LEU A 143 -21.53 -7.73 -1.34
CA LEU A 143 -21.53 -8.92 -2.20
C LEU A 143 -22.08 -10.18 -1.51
N GLN A 144 -21.97 -10.26 -0.18
CA GLN A 144 -22.33 -11.45 0.60
C GLN A 144 -23.81 -11.87 0.48
N PRO A 145 -24.81 -10.97 0.60
CA PRO A 145 -26.23 -11.37 0.59
C PRO A 145 -26.66 -12.01 -0.73
N ALA A 146 -26.04 -11.56 -1.83
CA ALA A 146 -26.30 -12.07 -3.16
C ALA A 146 -25.32 -13.18 -3.59
N GLN A 147 -24.41 -13.60 -2.70
CA GLN A 147 -23.34 -14.57 -2.98
C GLN A 147 -22.63 -14.28 -4.31
N ARG A 148 -22.27 -13.01 -4.51
CA ARG A 148 -21.59 -12.57 -5.73
C ARG A 148 -20.12 -12.94 -5.70
N GLN A 149 -19.53 -13.08 -6.89
CA GLN A 149 -18.09 -13.28 -7.04
C GLN A 149 -17.34 -11.95 -6.86
N VAL A 150 -16.18 -12.01 -6.22
CA VAL A 150 -15.21 -10.92 -6.15
C VAL A 150 -13.94 -11.36 -6.87
N ALA A 151 -13.56 -10.64 -7.92
CA ALA A 151 -12.30 -10.85 -8.60
C ALA A 151 -11.15 -10.24 -7.81
N ILE A 152 -10.08 -11.01 -7.68
CA ILE A 152 -8.80 -10.60 -7.11
C ILE A 152 -7.84 -10.44 -8.28
N VAL A 153 -7.57 -9.18 -8.60
CA VAL A 153 -6.85 -8.81 -9.82
C VAL A 153 -5.49 -8.26 -9.46
N LEU A 154 -4.43 -8.80 -10.08
CA LEU A 154 -3.13 -8.14 -10.10
C LEU A 154 -3.19 -6.98 -11.08
N ALA A 155 -2.98 -5.77 -10.57
CA ALA A 155 -3.01 -4.53 -11.34
C ALA A 155 -1.64 -3.85 -11.26
N PRO A 156 -0.62 -4.36 -11.99
CA PRO A 156 0.70 -3.75 -12.02
C PRO A 156 0.65 -2.30 -12.51
N GLU A 157 1.54 -1.46 -12.00
CA GLU A 157 1.64 -0.07 -12.40
C GLU A 157 2.30 0.03 -13.78
N GLY A 158 1.51 0.40 -14.78
CA GLY A 158 1.96 0.55 -16.17
C GLY A 158 0.85 0.16 -17.16
N GLU A 159 0.50 1.05 -18.08
CA GLU A 159 -0.57 0.78 -19.06
C GLU A 159 -0.25 -0.38 -20.02
N GLN A 160 1.02 -0.80 -20.07
CA GLN A 160 1.51 -1.84 -20.97
C GLN A 160 1.51 -3.23 -20.31
N THR A 161 1.38 -3.32 -18.99
CA THR A 161 1.31 -4.59 -18.27
C THR A 161 -0.16 -4.95 -18.06
N PRO A 162 -0.65 -6.03 -18.68
CA PRO A 162 -2.05 -6.39 -18.57
C PRO A 162 -2.40 -6.75 -17.13
N LYS A 163 -3.59 -6.34 -16.71
CA LYS A 163 -4.20 -6.82 -15.47
C LYS A 163 -4.52 -8.31 -15.63
N THR A 164 -4.39 -9.06 -14.54
CA THR A 164 -4.66 -10.50 -14.54
C THR A 164 -5.51 -10.89 -13.35
N VAL A 165 -6.60 -11.62 -13.59
CA VAL A 165 -7.42 -12.20 -12.52
C VAL A 165 -6.69 -13.42 -11.97
N LEU A 166 -6.35 -13.40 -10.68
CA LEU A 166 -5.78 -14.56 -9.99
C LEU A 166 -6.87 -15.53 -9.57
N ALA A 167 -7.96 -14.99 -9.04
CA ALA A 167 -9.07 -15.77 -8.54
C ALA A 167 -10.34 -14.93 -8.55
N ALA A 168 -11.48 -15.60 -8.68
CA ALA A 168 -12.80 -14.99 -8.56
C ALA A 168 -13.69 -15.80 -7.59
N PRO A 169 -13.33 -15.87 -6.30
CA PRO A 169 -14.12 -16.60 -5.32
C PRO A 169 -15.52 -16.01 -5.14
N VAL A 170 -16.47 -16.89 -4.80
CA VAL A 170 -17.81 -16.49 -4.36
C VAL A 170 -17.75 -16.01 -2.91
N VAL A 171 -18.26 -14.81 -2.65
CA VAL A 171 -18.35 -14.26 -1.30
C VAL A 171 -19.50 -14.92 -0.56
N THR A 172 -19.18 -15.76 0.42
CA THR A 172 -20.18 -16.46 1.25
C THR A 172 -20.22 -15.95 2.68
N GLN A 173 -19.21 -15.21 3.10
CA GLN A 173 -19.01 -14.73 4.47
C GLN A 173 -18.62 -13.26 4.46
N SER A 174 -19.02 -12.54 5.51
CA SER A 174 -18.54 -11.18 5.80
C SER A 174 -17.05 -11.20 6.12
N MET A 175 -16.38 -10.06 5.91
CA MET A 175 -14.97 -9.90 6.27
C MET A 175 -14.84 -9.55 7.76
N ASP A 176 -14.76 -10.58 8.60
CA ASP A 176 -14.55 -10.41 10.04
C ASP A 176 -13.06 -10.24 10.36
N GLY A 177 -12.53 -9.03 10.18
CA GLY A 177 -11.16 -8.71 10.62
C GLY A 177 -10.38 -7.78 9.69
N ASP A 178 -9.06 -7.92 9.71
CA ASP A 178 -8.11 -7.18 8.89
C ASP A 178 -7.47 -8.04 7.79
N SER A 179 -7.82 -9.33 7.71
CA SER A 179 -7.19 -10.27 6.78
C SER A 179 -8.19 -10.98 5.88
N MET A 180 -7.76 -11.28 4.67
CA MET A 180 -8.41 -12.24 3.78
C MET A 180 -7.44 -13.33 3.37
N SER A 181 -7.95 -14.51 3.01
CA SER A 181 -7.14 -15.61 2.49
C SER A 181 -7.60 -16.00 1.11
N VAL A 182 -6.66 -16.19 0.20
CA VAL A 182 -6.91 -16.76 -1.12
C VAL A 182 -6.38 -18.19 -1.10
N ALA A 183 -7.26 -19.18 -1.23
CA ALA A 183 -6.92 -20.59 -1.11
C ALA A 183 -6.74 -21.26 -2.48
N GLY A 184 -6.18 -22.47 -2.48
CA GLY A 184 -6.09 -23.32 -3.68
C GLY A 184 -4.73 -23.29 -4.38
N PHE A 185 -3.68 -22.83 -3.70
CA PHE A 185 -2.33 -22.80 -4.25
C PHE A 185 -1.52 -24.03 -3.84
N SER A 186 -0.56 -24.42 -4.67
CA SER A 186 0.62 -25.18 -4.21
C SER A 186 1.54 -24.28 -3.38
N LYS A 187 2.52 -24.89 -2.70
CA LYS A 187 3.50 -24.14 -1.92
C LYS A 187 4.26 -23.15 -2.80
N GLU A 188 4.74 -23.65 -3.93
CA GLU A 188 5.56 -22.91 -4.88
C GLU A 188 4.79 -21.73 -5.49
N GLU A 189 3.51 -21.94 -5.83
CA GLU A 189 2.63 -20.87 -6.32
C GLU A 189 2.33 -19.82 -5.25
N ALA A 190 2.05 -20.24 -4.01
CA ALA A 190 1.80 -19.31 -2.90
C ALA A 190 3.02 -18.45 -2.59
N ASP A 191 4.21 -19.07 -2.50
CA ASP A 191 5.48 -18.37 -2.26
C ASP A 191 5.83 -17.42 -3.42
N ALA A 192 5.58 -17.83 -4.66
CA ALA A 192 5.77 -17.00 -5.85
C ALA A 192 4.80 -15.80 -5.85
N LEU A 193 3.54 -16.00 -5.44
CA LEU A 193 2.55 -14.93 -5.33
C LEU A 193 2.93 -13.93 -4.24
N VAL A 194 3.35 -14.40 -3.06
CA VAL A 194 3.84 -13.53 -1.97
C VAL A 194 5.02 -12.69 -2.48
N THR A 195 5.99 -13.32 -3.16
CA THR A 195 7.16 -12.64 -3.72
C THR A 195 6.78 -11.62 -4.78
N ARG A 196 5.81 -11.94 -5.64
CA ARG A 196 5.31 -11.04 -6.68
C ARG A 196 4.61 -9.81 -6.09
N LEU A 197 3.81 -10.00 -5.04
CA LEU A 197 3.06 -8.94 -4.37
C LEU A 197 3.97 -8.00 -3.57
N LEU A 198 4.95 -8.54 -2.84
CA LEU A 198 5.92 -7.75 -2.08
C LEU A 198 7.05 -7.20 -2.96
N GLY A 199 7.24 -7.76 -4.15
CA GLY A 199 8.40 -7.52 -5.01
C GLY A 199 9.66 -8.20 -4.47
N THR A 200 10.70 -8.27 -5.31
CA THR A 200 12.06 -8.55 -4.84
C THR A 200 12.52 -7.41 -3.92
N PRO A 201 13.21 -7.68 -2.79
CA PRO A 201 13.77 -6.64 -1.93
C PRO A 201 14.93 -5.93 -2.67
N ALA A 202 14.58 -4.99 -3.53
CA ALA A 202 15.51 -4.11 -4.22
C ALA A 202 14.81 -2.78 -4.55
N ASP A 203 14.25 -2.14 -3.53
CA ASP A 203 14.02 -0.68 -3.56
C ASP A 203 13.96 -0.05 -2.15
N THR A 204 14.69 -0.64 -1.20
CA THR A 204 15.11 0.13 -0.02
C THR A 204 16.28 1.02 -0.41
N GLY A 205 15.94 2.25 -0.81
CA GLY A 205 16.79 3.45 -0.82
C GLY A 205 18.29 3.24 -0.95
N THR A 206 18.80 3.24 -2.18
CA THR A 206 20.22 3.56 -2.39
C THR A 206 20.39 5.07 -2.16
N PRO A 207 21.33 5.53 -1.32
CA PRO A 207 21.63 6.96 -1.15
C PRO A 207 22.03 7.57 -2.51
N PRO A 208 21.76 8.87 -2.76
CA PRO A 208 22.08 9.49 -4.04
C PRO A 208 23.59 9.47 -4.26
N SER A 209 24.04 8.69 -5.24
CA SER A 209 25.40 8.73 -5.74
C SER A 209 25.65 10.10 -6.37
N GLN A 210 26.58 10.81 -5.74
CA GLN A 210 27.17 12.08 -6.16
C GLN A 210 27.63 12.06 -7.64
N PRO A 211 27.55 13.18 -8.37
CA PRO A 211 27.89 13.23 -9.80
C PRO A 211 29.40 13.11 -9.98
N SER A 212 29.85 12.22 -10.86
CA SER A 212 31.23 12.19 -11.37
C SER A 212 31.19 12.41 -12.88
N ASP A 213 31.88 13.48 -13.30
CA ASP A 213 32.02 13.99 -14.67
C ASP A 213 32.65 12.97 -15.66
N PRO A 214 32.57 13.24 -16.98
CA PRO A 214 32.76 12.27 -18.05
C PRO A 214 34.22 12.23 -18.52
N ALA A 215 34.74 11.03 -18.77
CA ALA A 215 35.69 10.73 -19.84
C ALA A 215 36.09 9.25 -19.75
N GLN A 216 35.70 8.44 -20.74
CA GLN A 216 36.63 7.90 -21.73
C GLN A 216 35.91 6.88 -22.63
N GLN A 217 36.18 7.06 -23.92
CA GLN A 217 35.64 6.34 -25.05
C GLN A 217 36.28 4.95 -25.19
N GLN A 218 35.58 4.11 -25.97
CA GLN A 218 36.07 3.13 -26.97
C GLN A 218 35.89 1.64 -26.61
N PRO A 219 35.62 0.72 -27.57
CA PRO A 219 34.59 0.67 -28.64
C PRO A 219 33.85 -0.71 -28.67
N PRO A 220 32.93 -1.02 -29.62
CA PRO A 220 31.96 -2.12 -29.51
C PRO A 220 32.47 -3.45 -30.09
N ALA A 221 32.00 -4.57 -29.52
CA ALA A 221 32.13 -5.90 -30.14
C ALA A 221 30.80 -6.67 -30.05
N THR A 222 30.30 -7.07 -31.23
CA THR A 222 29.23 -8.05 -31.50
C THR A 222 29.66 -8.85 -32.73
N PRO A 223 29.11 -10.03 -33.06
CA PRO A 223 28.48 -11.11 -32.25
C PRO A 223 29.13 -12.50 -32.59
N PRO A 224 28.56 -13.65 -32.17
CA PRO A 224 27.73 -14.39 -33.14
C PRO A 224 26.52 -15.16 -32.56
N THR A 225 25.56 -15.41 -33.46
CA THR A 225 24.33 -16.20 -33.38
C THR A 225 24.55 -17.73 -33.40
N THR A 226 23.73 -18.49 -32.65
CA THR A 226 23.13 -19.81 -33.02
C THR A 226 22.07 -20.26 -31.97
N GLY A 227 20.83 -20.60 -32.38
CA GLY A 227 19.76 -21.24 -31.55
C GLY A 227 19.93 -22.78 -31.45
N PRO A 228 18.89 -23.64 -31.23
CA PRO A 228 17.48 -23.49 -30.77
C PRO A 228 17.01 -24.50 -29.66
N GLY A 229 15.76 -24.36 -29.14
CA GLY A 229 14.96 -25.41 -28.43
C GLY A 229 15.07 -25.42 -26.89
N THR A 230 14.13 -25.85 -26.03
CA THR A 230 12.74 -26.38 -26.02
C THR A 230 12.23 -26.16 -24.56
N THR A 231 10.93 -26.09 -24.23
CA THR A 231 10.10 -27.22 -23.76
C THR A 231 8.82 -26.62 -23.15
N GLY A 232 7.64 -27.14 -23.55
CA GLY A 232 6.33 -26.67 -23.10
C GLY A 232 5.79 -27.38 -21.86
N THR A 233 4.60 -26.96 -21.42
CA THR A 233 3.65 -27.79 -20.68
C THR A 233 2.23 -27.50 -21.16
N THR A 234 1.42 -28.57 -21.16
CA THR A 234 0.13 -28.75 -21.84
C THR A 234 -0.95 -29.02 -20.80
N GLY A 235 -2.15 -28.50 -21.03
CA GLY A 235 -3.45 -29.09 -20.66
C GLY A 235 -4.60 -28.28 -21.27
N THR A 236 -5.25 -28.66 -22.39
CA THR A 236 -6.42 -29.57 -22.59
C THR A 236 -7.67 -29.16 -21.78
N THR A 237 -8.91 -28.90 -22.28
CA THR A 237 -9.65 -29.29 -23.52
C THR A 237 -10.96 -28.48 -23.73
N GLY A 238 -11.31 -28.17 -24.99
CA GLY A 238 -12.68 -28.15 -25.61
C GLY A 238 -13.51 -26.84 -25.55
N THR A 239 -14.23 -26.33 -26.57
CA THR A 239 -14.67 -26.78 -27.91
C THR A 239 -15.22 -25.60 -28.76
N THR A 240 -14.88 -25.59 -30.07
CA THR A 240 -15.65 -25.21 -31.29
C THR A 240 -16.48 -23.90 -31.41
N GLY A 241 -16.16 -23.06 -32.42
CA GLY A 241 -17.18 -22.27 -33.17
C GLY A 241 -16.79 -20.94 -33.87
N THR A 242 -16.26 -21.01 -35.10
CA THR A 242 -16.55 -20.17 -36.29
C THR A 242 -16.31 -18.63 -36.39
N THR A 243 -15.84 -18.26 -37.59
CA THR A 243 -15.43 -17.00 -38.24
C THR A 243 -16.44 -15.84 -38.33
N GLY A 244 -15.95 -14.59 -38.24
CA GLY A 244 -16.55 -13.34 -38.78
C GLY A 244 -15.82 -12.07 -38.29
N THR A 245 -14.87 -11.50 -39.06
CA THR A 245 -14.95 -10.23 -39.85
C THR A 245 -15.09 -8.89 -39.07
N THR A 246 -14.01 -8.10 -39.12
CA THR A 246 -13.84 -6.62 -39.18
C THR A 246 -14.93 -5.68 -38.62
N GLY A 247 -14.54 -4.81 -37.67
CA GLY A 247 -15.21 -3.53 -37.35
C GLY A 247 -14.55 -2.72 -36.22
N THR A 248 -13.71 -1.75 -36.60
CA THR A 248 -13.53 -0.36 -36.08
C THR A 248 -13.78 0.04 -34.61
N THR A 249 -12.70 0.54 -33.97
CA THR A 249 -12.51 1.79 -33.18
C THR A 249 -13.57 2.26 -32.15
N GLY A 250 -13.20 2.16 -30.86
CA GLY A 250 -13.02 3.32 -29.96
C GLY A 250 -14.07 3.61 -28.86
N THR A 251 -13.54 4.06 -27.69
CA THR A 251 -14.14 4.83 -26.55
C THR A 251 -14.79 3.99 -25.43
N THR A 252 -14.51 4.11 -24.12
CA THR A 252 -13.80 5.10 -23.25
C THR A 252 -13.42 4.43 -21.91
N GLY A 253 -12.30 4.82 -21.29
CA GLY A 253 -11.94 4.44 -19.92
C GLY A 253 -10.79 5.29 -19.34
N THR A 254 -11.05 6.55 -19.02
CA THR A 254 -10.08 7.43 -18.35
C THR A 254 -10.51 7.75 -16.92
N THR A 255 -9.71 7.36 -15.92
CA THR A 255 -9.38 8.22 -14.79
C THR A 255 -8.07 7.79 -14.12
N GLY A 256 -7.07 8.68 -14.07
CA GLY A 256 -6.06 8.69 -13.02
C GLY A 256 -4.60 8.36 -13.39
N GLN A 257 -4.09 8.78 -14.55
CA GLN A 257 -2.65 8.73 -14.82
C GLN A 257 -1.99 10.04 -14.34
N THR A 258 -1.19 9.97 -13.27
CA THR A 258 -0.32 11.09 -12.86
C THR A 258 1.04 10.85 -13.49
N ALA A 259 1.34 11.53 -14.61
CA ALA A 259 2.64 11.44 -15.27
C ALA A 259 3.69 12.33 -14.55
N PRO A 260 4.98 11.95 -14.52
CA PRO A 260 6.03 12.82 -14.01
C PRO A 260 6.27 13.99 -14.98
N ALA A 261 6.41 15.19 -14.43
CA ALA A 261 6.82 16.38 -15.17
C ALA A 261 8.27 16.24 -15.65
N ASN A 262 8.47 16.24 -16.98
CA ASN A 262 9.55 16.92 -17.72
C ASN A 262 9.69 16.31 -19.11
N GLY A 263 9.00 16.92 -20.07
CA GLY A 263 9.09 16.60 -21.49
C GLY A 263 7.82 17.09 -22.16
N SER A 264 7.96 18.05 -23.08
CA SER A 264 6.85 18.71 -23.76
C SER A 264 5.89 17.71 -24.41
N ARG A 265 4.86 17.30 -23.65
CA ARG A 265 3.66 16.68 -24.18
C ARG A 265 2.98 17.74 -25.08
N PRO A 266 2.50 17.36 -26.27
CA PRO A 266 1.66 18.26 -27.05
C PRO A 266 0.47 18.71 -26.19
N LEU A 267 0.25 20.02 -26.08
CA LEU A 267 -0.89 20.56 -25.35
C LEU A 267 -2.19 19.97 -25.89
N ASP A 268 -3.05 19.51 -24.99
CA ASP A 268 -4.37 19.02 -25.38
C ASP A 268 -5.21 20.16 -25.97
N LYS A 269 -6.24 19.81 -26.73
CA LYS A 269 -7.18 20.81 -27.25
C LYS A 269 -7.95 21.43 -26.08
N ARG A 270 -8.03 22.77 -26.04
CA ARG A 270 -8.89 23.45 -25.05
C ARG A 270 -10.35 23.35 -25.47
N TYR A 271 -11.19 22.84 -24.56
CA TYR A 271 -12.64 22.73 -24.70
C TYR A 271 -13.37 23.81 -23.90
N ALA A 272 -14.67 23.98 -24.15
CA ALA A 272 -15.47 24.97 -23.43
C ALA A 272 -15.79 24.53 -21.99
N SER A 273 -15.76 23.22 -21.72
CA SER A 273 -16.04 22.67 -20.39
C SER A 273 -15.28 21.36 -20.12
N CYS A 274 -15.12 21.01 -18.85
CA CYS A 274 -14.54 19.72 -18.43
C CYS A 274 -15.33 18.51 -18.94
N LYS A 275 -16.65 18.65 -19.10
CA LYS A 275 -17.51 17.59 -19.64
C LYS A 275 -17.17 17.26 -21.08
N GLU A 276 -16.88 18.27 -21.89
CA GLU A 276 -16.45 18.08 -23.29
C GLU A 276 -15.04 17.49 -23.36
N ALA A 277 -14.13 17.94 -22.49
CA ALA A 277 -12.77 17.39 -22.41
C ALA A 277 -12.80 15.89 -22.09
N GLN A 278 -13.51 15.48 -21.02
CA GLN A 278 -13.63 14.06 -20.67
C GLN A 278 -14.32 13.24 -21.75
N ALA A 279 -15.33 13.79 -22.43
CA ALA A 279 -16.01 13.10 -23.53
C ALA A 279 -15.07 12.87 -24.74
N ALA A 280 -14.09 13.76 -24.94
CA ALA A 280 -13.05 13.58 -25.95
C ALA A 280 -11.90 12.67 -25.49
N GLY A 281 -11.90 12.23 -24.23
CA GLY A 281 -10.83 11.45 -23.61
C GLY A 281 -9.68 12.30 -23.05
N ASP A 282 -9.86 13.61 -22.98
CA ASP A 282 -8.91 14.58 -22.45
C ASP A 282 -9.19 14.88 -20.96
N GLY A 283 -8.15 15.10 -20.16
CA GLY A 283 -8.24 15.21 -18.69
C GLY A 283 -8.40 13.85 -17.96
N PRO A 284 -8.33 13.79 -16.62
CA PRO A 284 -8.22 14.90 -15.67
C PRO A 284 -6.82 15.53 -15.63
N TYR A 285 -6.75 16.82 -15.31
CA TYR A 285 -5.52 17.60 -15.29
C TYR A 285 -5.09 17.90 -13.85
N SER A 286 -3.85 17.56 -13.49
CA SER A 286 -3.30 17.84 -12.15
C SER A 286 -2.46 19.12 -12.10
N GLN A 287 -2.58 19.86 -11.00
CA GLN A 287 -1.83 21.09 -10.74
C GLN A 287 -0.32 20.83 -10.76
N GLY A 288 0.41 21.63 -11.54
CA GLY A 288 1.88 21.56 -11.63
C GLY A 288 2.43 20.45 -12.52
N THR A 289 1.58 19.53 -12.98
CA THR A 289 1.93 18.53 -13.99
C THR A 289 1.43 18.94 -15.38
N HIS A 290 0.18 19.40 -15.45
CA HIS A 290 -0.51 19.70 -16.69
C HIS A 290 -0.67 21.22 -16.82
N GLU A 291 -0.22 21.80 -17.94
CA GLU A 291 -0.40 23.23 -18.22
C GLU A 291 -1.88 23.56 -18.41
N GLU A 292 -2.65 22.57 -18.90
CA GLU A 292 -4.08 22.58 -19.12
C GLU A 292 -4.89 22.70 -17.83
N TYR A 293 -4.30 22.41 -16.66
CA TYR A 293 -4.92 22.65 -15.36
C TYR A 293 -5.41 24.10 -15.21
N SER A 294 -4.63 25.06 -15.74
CA SER A 294 -4.96 26.48 -15.66
C SER A 294 -6.18 26.89 -16.49
N TRP A 295 -6.65 26.02 -17.38
CA TRP A 295 -7.73 26.34 -18.33
C TRP A 295 -9.12 26.09 -17.77
N TYR A 296 -9.22 25.24 -16.75
CA TYR A 296 -10.48 24.79 -16.16
C TYR A 296 -10.49 25.06 -14.66
N PRO A 297 -11.64 25.43 -14.08
CA PRO A 297 -11.77 25.61 -12.65
C PRO A 297 -11.78 24.25 -11.94
N ASP A 298 -10.90 24.08 -10.96
CA ASP A 298 -10.99 23.04 -9.94
C ASP A 298 -12.07 23.46 -8.92
N LEU A 299 -13.24 22.82 -9.01
CA LEU A 299 -14.44 23.12 -8.23
C LEU A 299 -14.41 22.46 -6.86
N ASP A 300 -13.74 21.32 -6.71
CA ASP A 300 -13.65 20.58 -5.45
C ASP A 300 -12.35 20.87 -4.66
N HIS A 301 -11.44 21.65 -5.26
CA HIS A 301 -10.18 22.13 -4.69
C HIS A 301 -9.24 21.00 -4.28
N ASN A 302 -9.27 19.86 -4.98
CA ASN A 302 -8.41 18.72 -4.68
C ASN A 302 -7.08 18.72 -5.47
N GLY A 303 -6.83 19.75 -6.29
CA GLY A 303 -5.62 19.90 -7.09
C GLY A 303 -5.66 19.16 -8.42
N VAL A 304 -6.82 18.64 -8.83
CA VAL A 304 -7.05 17.94 -10.09
C VAL A 304 -8.31 18.49 -10.76
N ALA A 305 -8.14 19.27 -11.83
CA ALA A 305 -9.23 19.83 -12.62
C ALA A 305 -9.79 18.81 -13.63
N CYS A 306 -11.08 18.94 -13.95
CA CYS A 306 -11.83 18.06 -14.85
C CYS A 306 -11.89 16.59 -14.38
N ASN A 307 -11.89 16.39 -13.07
CA ASN A 307 -12.20 15.11 -12.44
C ASN A 307 -13.74 14.92 -12.30
N SER A 308 -14.16 13.82 -11.67
CA SER A 308 -15.60 13.55 -11.44
C SER A 308 -16.29 14.56 -10.51
N GLY A 309 -15.56 15.27 -9.65
CA GLY A 309 -16.06 16.36 -8.81
C GLY A 309 -16.25 17.69 -9.53
N ASP A 310 -15.58 17.89 -10.67
CA ASP A 310 -15.61 19.14 -11.44
C ASP A 310 -16.63 19.16 -12.59
N ILE A 311 -17.24 18.01 -12.89
CA ILE A 311 -18.17 17.87 -14.00
C ILE A 311 -19.58 18.27 -13.53
N ARG A 312 -20.11 19.35 -14.12
CA ARG A 312 -21.50 19.81 -13.98
C ARG A 312 -22.28 19.69 -15.29
#